data_AF-A0A1S3NV73-F1
#
_entry.id   AF-A0A1S3NV73-F1
#
_cell.length_a   1.000
_cell.length_b   1.000
_cell.length_c   1.000
_cell.angle_alpha   90.00
_cell.angle_beta   90.00
_cell.angle_gamma   90.00
#
_symmetry.space_group_name_H-M   'P 1'
#
loop_
_entity.id
_entity.type
_entity.pdbx_description
1 polymer ?
#
loop_
_entity_poly.entity_id
_entity_poly.type
_entity_poly.pdbx_seq_one_letter_code
_entity_poly.pdbx_strand_id
1 'polypeptide(L)'
;MEVNNMPSPQVLQPVLKMKVDELFLNWLSEPTTQTILKDYLGLIKSGQSIDLGLGDTKDKRSMTFNENNNVASKRSLTERSSAPLGAPSSSPSTHTLPSGSSGNARVVGPNGRALRRSVSTKKAQVKSEAPVPTALSESIPKFYFPRGRPKANLNIDGLIAKIEKIFSQFPNERATIEDMGKVAKACECPLYWKAPLFNSAGGDRTGFVSVHKFVAMWRKMLQTCHDDVSKFVHLLAKPGCNYLEQEDFIPFLQDVVNSHTGLAFLKEASDFHSRYITTVAQRIFYNVNRSWSGRISCSELRKSSFLQNVALLEQEEDVNQLTEFFSYEHFYVIYCKFWELDTDHDLYIDQRDLARHNDQAISHKMIERIFSGTVTRDRRLRKDGRLSYADFVWFLISEEDKKTDTSIEYWFRCMDLDGDGVLSMYELEYFYEEQCVKLETMAIEPLPFEDCLCQMLDLVRPEVEGKITLRDLKQCKLSHIFYDTFFNIEKYLDHEQKDPFSVVREAETEGQEISDWEKYAAEEYDILVAEETTTDQYNDRYDNALSHISSELGLRTEERHFFEIPNPHCNLDLDEDDFE
;
A
#
# COMPACT_ATOMS: atom_id res chain seq x y z
N MET A 1 -34.88 -21.56 -44.53
CA MET A 1 -35.29 -20.98 -43.24
C MET A 1 -34.07 -20.28 -42.67
N GLU A 2 -33.90 -19.02 -43.05
CA GLU A 2 -32.90 -18.13 -42.45
C GLU A 2 -33.52 -17.54 -41.18
N VAL A 3 -32.79 -17.61 -40.07
CA VAL A 3 -33.18 -16.96 -38.81
C VAL A 3 -32.27 -15.74 -38.64
N ASN A 4 -32.89 -14.56 -38.69
CA ASN A 4 -32.29 -13.26 -38.44
C ASN A 4 -31.84 -13.13 -36.98
N ASN A 5 -30.59 -12.74 -36.75
CA ASN A 5 -30.14 -12.12 -35.50
C ASN A 5 -30.26 -10.60 -35.64
N MET A 6 -31.07 -9.96 -34.79
CA MET A 6 -31.01 -8.51 -34.57
C MET A 6 -29.96 -8.19 -33.49
N PRO A 7 -29.16 -7.13 -33.64
CA PRO A 7 -28.30 -6.63 -32.57
C PRO A 7 -29.09 -5.74 -31.59
N SER A 8 -28.72 -5.83 -30.31
CA SER A 8 -29.22 -5.03 -29.19
C SER A 8 -28.89 -3.53 -29.36
N PRO A 9 -29.71 -2.60 -28.83
CA PRO A 9 -29.46 -1.17 -28.97
C PRO A 9 -28.28 -0.71 -28.09
N GLN A 10 -27.33 -0.01 -28.70
CA GLN A 10 -26.25 0.69 -28.01
C GLN A 10 -26.83 1.80 -27.14
N VAL A 11 -26.56 1.76 -25.83
CA VAL A 11 -26.74 2.89 -24.93
C VAL A 11 -25.60 3.86 -25.22
N LEU A 12 -25.91 4.99 -25.86
CA LEU A 12 -24.97 6.08 -26.07
C LEU A 12 -24.68 6.76 -24.72
N GLN A 13 -23.49 6.55 -24.17
CA GLN A 13 -22.98 7.38 -23.09
C GLN A 13 -22.55 8.75 -23.65
N PRO A 14 -23.02 9.87 -23.08
CA PRO A 14 -22.58 11.19 -23.51
C PRO A 14 -21.15 11.44 -23.02
N VAL A 15 -20.22 11.59 -23.97
CA VAL A 15 -18.83 12.01 -23.69
C VAL A 15 -18.85 13.48 -23.29
N LEU A 16 -18.98 13.76 -21.99
CA LEU A 16 -19.08 15.14 -21.45
C LEU A 16 -17.93 16.03 -21.94
N LYS A 17 -16.71 15.49 -22.06
CA LYS A 17 -15.52 16.19 -22.55
C LYS A 17 -15.70 16.75 -23.97
N MET A 18 -16.29 15.96 -24.88
CA MET A 18 -16.57 16.43 -26.25
C MET A 18 -17.57 17.58 -26.27
N LYS A 19 -18.54 17.60 -25.34
CA LYS A 19 -19.52 18.68 -25.28
C LYS A 19 -18.91 19.95 -24.67
N VAL A 20 -18.02 19.82 -23.70
CA VAL A 20 -17.26 20.94 -23.12
C VAL A 20 -16.35 21.57 -24.17
N ASP A 21 -15.61 20.75 -24.94
CA ASP A 21 -14.74 21.25 -26.01
C ASP A 21 -15.52 21.93 -27.14
N GLU A 22 -16.68 21.39 -27.53
CA GLU A 22 -17.58 22.02 -28.50
C GLU A 22 -18.10 23.37 -27.99
N LEU A 23 -18.49 23.45 -26.72
CA LEU A 23 -18.96 24.70 -26.10
C LEU A 23 -17.83 25.73 -25.98
N PHE A 24 -16.60 25.30 -25.67
CA PHE A 24 -15.43 26.17 -25.60
C PHE A 24 -15.03 26.69 -26.99
N LEU A 25 -15.04 25.84 -28.01
CA LEU A 25 -14.80 26.24 -29.40
C LEU A 25 -15.88 27.19 -29.91
N ASN A 26 -17.14 26.97 -29.55
CA ASN A 26 -18.23 27.89 -29.88
C ASN A 26 -18.04 29.25 -29.19
N TRP A 27 -17.70 29.26 -27.91
CA TRP A 27 -17.42 30.50 -27.16
C TRP A 27 -16.24 31.29 -27.74
N LEU A 28 -15.14 30.61 -28.12
CA LEU A 28 -13.99 31.21 -28.81
C LEU A 28 -14.32 31.72 -30.21
N SER A 29 -15.30 31.11 -30.87
CA SER A 29 -15.76 31.50 -32.20
C SER A 29 -16.75 32.66 -32.18
N GLU A 30 -17.28 33.03 -31.01
CA GLU A 30 -18.19 34.17 -30.91
C GLU A 30 -17.47 35.49 -31.27
N PRO A 31 -18.04 36.31 -32.17
CA PRO A 31 -17.43 37.57 -32.60
C PRO A 31 -17.15 38.54 -31.45
N THR A 32 -18.00 38.53 -30.42
CA THR A 32 -17.85 39.31 -29.18
C THR A 32 -16.62 38.88 -28.40
N THR A 33 -16.47 37.58 -28.15
CA THR A 33 -15.31 37.00 -27.48
C THR A 33 -14.02 37.29 -28.24
N GLN A 34 -14.03 37.11 -29.56
CA GLN A 34 -12.84 37.42 -30.37
C GLN A 34 -12.46 38.90 -30.37
N THR A 35 -13.45 39.81 -30.30
CA THR A 35 -13.19 41.25 -30.24
C THR A 35 -12.54 41.60 -28.90
N ILE A 36 -13.10 41.11 -27.80
CA ILE A 36 -12.56 41.32 -26.45
C ILE A 36 -11.12 40.77 -26.33
N LEU A 37 -10.89 39.54 -26.83
CA LEU A 37 -9.55 38.94 -26.82
C LEU A 37 -8.56 39.73 -27.67
N LYS A 38 -8.97 40.27 -28.82
CA LYS A 38 -8.12 41.14 -29.66
C LYS A 38 -7.80 42.47 -28.99
N ASP A 39 -8.76 43.05 -28.28
CA ASP A 39 -8.57 44.29 -27.54
C ASP A 39 -7.58 44.09 -26.38
N TYR A 40 -7.71 42.99 -25.62
CA TYR A 40 -6.73 42.61 -24.60
C TYR A 40 -5.35 42.33 -25.19
N LEU A 41 -5.28 41.65 -26.33
CA LEU A 41 -4.01 41.43 -27.02
C LEU A 41 -3.36 42.74 -27.48
N GLY A 42 -4.17 43.72 -27.89
CA GLY A 42 -3.72 45.08 -28.23
C GLY A 42 -3.18 45.84 -27.02
N LEU A 43 -3.84 45.71 -25.87
CA LEU A 43 -3.40 46.30 -24.59
C LEU A 43 -2.07 45.72 -24.13
N ILE A 44 -1.91 44.38 -24.20
CA ILE A 44 -0.63 43.70 -23.88
C ILE A 44 0.48 44.16 -24.83
N LYS A 45 0.21 44.22 -26.14
CA LYS A 45 1.20 44.66 -27.14
C LYS A 45 1.62 46.13 -26.98
N SER A 46 0.77 46.96 -26.39
CA SER A 46 1.08 48.37 -26.09
C SER A 46 1.75 48.57 -24.72
N GLY A 47 2.04 47.48 -24.00
CA GLY A 47 2.77 47.52 -22.73
C GLY A 47 1.96 48.04 -21.54
N GLN A 48 0.62 48.08 -21.65
CA GLN A 48 -0.26 48.42 -20.53
C GLN A 48 -0.58 47.17 -19.71
N SER A 49 -0.48 47.27 -18.38
CA SER A 49 -0.87 46.20 -17.45
C SER A 49 -2.39 46.04 -17.44
N ILE A 50 -2.89 44.83 -17.71
CA ILE A 50 -4.31 44.50 -17.56
C ILE A 50 -4.59 44.30 -16.07
N ASP A 51 -5.34 45.20 -15.46
CA ASP A 51 -5.88 45.03 -14.11
C ASP A 51 -7.18 44.21 -14.22
N LEU A 52 -7.13 42.93 -13.84
CA LEU A 52 -8.32 42.08 -13.71
C LEU A 52 -9.04 42.40 -12.40
N GLY A 53 -9.52 43.64 -12.30
CA GLY A 53 -10.36 44.10 -11.21
C GLY A 53 -11.81 43.65 -11.40
N LEU A 54 -12.33 42.90 -10.43
CA LEU A 54 -13.74 42.60 -10.24
C LEU A 54 -14.54 43.92 -10.20
N GLY A 55 -15.12 44.30 -11.34
CA GLY A 55 -15.77 45.60 -11.53
C GLY A 55 -17.25 45.57 -11.19
N ASP A 56 -17.57 45.93 -9.95
CA ASP A 56 -18.88 46.47 -9.55
C ASP A 56 -19.30 47.59 -10.51
N THR A 57 -20.35 47.36 -11.30
CA THR A 57 -21.04 48.41 -12.07
C THR A 57 -22.52 48.35 -11.78
N LYS A 58 -22.93 49.20 -10.82
CA LYS A 58 -24.28 49.77 -10.80
C LYS A 58 -24.48 50.61 -12.05
N ASP A 59 -25.42 50.23 -12.90
CA ASP A 59 -26.45 51.19 -13.28
C ASP A 59 -27.79 50.58 -13.72
N LYS A 60 -28.83 51.32 -13.33
CA LYS A 60 -30.25 51.01 -13.36
C LYS A 60 -30.81 50.83 -14.78
N ARG A 61 -31.63 49.78 -14.99
CA ARG A 61 -32.97 49.89 -15.61
C ARG A 61 -33.78 48.58 -15.51
N SER A 62 -34.69 48.59 -14.53
CA SER A 62 -36.03 47.96 -14.50
C SER A 62 -36.39 46.91 -15.56
N MET A 63 -36.64 45.68 -15.11
CA MET A 63 -37.89 44.96 -15.38
C MET A 63 -38.26 44.10 -14.16
N THR A 64 -39.30 44.52 -13.46
CA THR A 64 -40.09 43.74 -12.49
C THR A 64 -40.68 42.49 -13.13
N PHE A 65 -40.69 41.35 -12.42
CA PHE A 65 -41.90 40.54 -12.25
C PHE A 65 -41.92 39.84 -10.88
N ASN A 66 -43.04 40.12 -10.20
CA ASN A 66 -43.62 39.64 -8.96
C ASN A 66 -43.36 38.19 -8.47
N GLU A 67 -43.12 38.13 -7.16
CA GLU A 67 -43.93 37.47 -6.10
C GLU A 67 -44.41 36.01 -6.22
N ASN A 68 -44.23 35.34 -5.07
CA ASN A 68 -45.03 34.26 -4.45
C ASN A 68 -44.66 32.81 -4.79
N ASN A 69 -44.03 32.13 -3.82
CA ASN A 69 -44.81 31.34 -2.85
C ASN A 69 -43.96 30.87 -1.66
N ASN A 70 -44.28 31.43 -0.49
CA ASN A 70 -44.06 30.81 0.81
C ASN A 70 -45.33 30.02 1.15
N VAL A 71 -45.23 28.72 1.45
CA VAL A 71 -46.19 28.07 2.35
C VAL A 71 -45.44 27.17 3.32
N ALA A 72 -45.44 27.60 4.58
CA ALA A 72 -45.07 26.84 5.74
C ALA A 72 -46.01 25.66 5.99
N SER A 73 -45.53 24.62 6.65
CA SER A 73 -46.36 23.79 7.52
C SER A 73 -45.57 23.30 8.73
N LYS A 74 -45.78 24.02 9.85
CA LYS A 74 -45.56 23.53 11.21
C LYS A 74 -46.57 22.41 11.49
N ARG A 75 -46.12 21.31 12.09
CA ARG A 75 -46.94 20.52 13.04
C ARG A 75 -46.08 20.05 14.19
N SER A 76 -46.56 20.34 15.40
CA SER A 76 -45.99 19.97 16.69
C SER A 76 -46.70 18.75 17.28
N LEU A 77 -45.93 17.97 18.04
CA LEU A 77 -46.28 17.22 19.26
C LEU A 77 -47.26 16.03 19.17
N THR A 78 -46.82 14.87 19.64
CA THR A 78 -47.41 14.21 20.83
C THR A 78 -46.50 13.10 21.37
N GLU A 79 -46.33 13.14 22.69
CA GLU A 79 -45.65 12.18 23.55
C GLU A 79 -46.37 10.82 23.56
N ARG A 80 -45.61 9.73 23.77
CA ARG A 80 -46.11 8.62 24.60
C ARG A 80 -44.98 7.89 25.32
N SER A 81 -44.99 8.07 26.64
CA SER A 81 -44.30 7.28 27.65
C SER A 81 -44.84 5.85 27.72
N SER A 82 -43.94 4.88 27.90
CA SER A 82 -44.23 3.62 28.60
C SER A 82 -42.94 3.06 29.22
N ALA A 83 -42.95 2.96 30.54
CA ALA A 83 -41.91 2.36 31.37
C ALA A 83 -42.30 0.89 31.75
N PRO A 84 -41.55 0.15 32.59
CA PRO A 84 -41.01 -1.18 32.26
C PRO A 84 -41.73 -2.33 32.98
N LEU A 85 -41.55 -3.56 32.49
CA LEU A 85 -42.00 -4.77 33.18
C LEU A 85 -40.96 -5.89 33.09
N GLY A 86 -40.48 -6.31 34.26
CA GLY A 86 -40.42 -7.73 34.64
C GLY A 86 -39.15 -8.52 34.31
N ALA A 87 -38.27 -8.63 35.32
CA ALA A 87 -37.41 -9.81 35.49
C ALA A 87 -38.27 -11.07 35.73
N PRO A 88 -37.73 -12.27 35.44
CA PRO A 88 -37.37 -13.10 36.57
C PRO A 88 -36.02 -13.82 36.43
N SER A 89 -35.45 -14.05 37.61
CA SER A 89 -34.28 -14.83 38.00
C SER A 89 -34.12 -16.21 37.34
N SER A 90 -32.88 -16.56 36.96
CA SER A 90 -32.29 -17.87 37.31
C SER A 90 -30.74 -17.89 37.14
N SER A 91 -30.07 -18.38 38.17
CA SER A 91 -28.71 -18.96 38.22
C SER A 91 -28.85 -20.23 39.08
N PRO A 92 -27.99 -21.29 39.05
CA PRO A 92 -26.52 -21.28 38.91
C PRO A 92 -25.98 -22.35 37.91
N SER A 93 -24.70 -22.42 37.51
CA SER A 93 -23.56 -22.86 38.33
C SER A 93 -22.22 -22.78 37.55
N THR A 94 -21.25 -22.15 38.21
CA THR A 94 -19.79 -22.37 38.27
C THR A 94 -19.09 -23.41 37.38
N HIS A 95 -17.96 -23.01 36.76
CA HIS A 95 -16.63 -23.56 37.05
C HIS A 95 -15.52 -22.55 36.70
N THR A 96 -14.69 -22.27 37.70
CA THR A 96 -13.58 -21.32 37.75
C THR A 96 -12.24 -21.94 37.33
N LEU A 97 -11.39 -21.19 36.62
CA LEU A 97 -9.93 -21.40 36.52
C LEU A 97 -9.19 -20.06 36.74
N PRO A 98 -7.97 -20.06 37.32
CA PRO A 98 -7.42 -18.89 37.99
C PRO A 98 -6.48 -18.05 37.12
N SER A 99 -6.60 -16.73 37.27
CA SER A 99 -5.62 -15.72 36.85
C SER A 99 -4.45 -15.64 37.83
N GLY A 100 -3.22 -15.64 37.31
CA GLY A 100 -2.01 -15.27 38.03
C GLY A 100 -1.38 -14.04 37.37
N SER A 101 -1.58 -12.86 37.97
CA SER A 101 -0.84 -11.63 37.65
C SER A 101 0.01 -11.28 38.87
N SER A 102 1.31 -11.04 38.65
CA SER A 102 2.24 -10.53 39.66
C SER A 102 2.77 -9.17 39.19
N GLY A 103 2.17 -8.09 39.71
CA GLY A 103 2.69 -6.74 39.64
C GLY A 103 3.44 -6.41 40.94
N ASN A 104 4.73 -6.08 40.84
CA ASN A 104 5.55 -5.62 41.95
C ASN A 104 5.36 -4.10 42.15
N ALA A 105 4.85 -3.69 43.31
CA ALA A 105 4.92 -2.31 43.78
C ALA A 105 6.02 -2.16 44.84
N ARG A 106 6.99 -1.25 44.59
CA ARG A 106 8.03 -0.84 45.54
C ARG A 106 7.59 0.40 46.30
N VAL A 107 7.63 0.32 47.62
CA VAL A 107 7.50 1.47 48.55
C VAL A 107 8.89 2.04 48.84
N VAL A 108 9.03 3.36 48.73
CA VAL A 108 10.23 4.14 49.06
C VAL A 108 10.09 4.71 50.47
N GLY A 109 11.16 4.61 51.27
CA GLY A 109 11.35 5.37 52.52
C GLY A 109 12.77 5.99 52.55
N PRO A 110 13.00 7.11 53.27
CA PRO A 110 14.14 7.99 53.00
C PRO A 110 15.27 7.93 54.05
N ASN A 111 16.48 8.25 53.57
CA ASN A 111 17.67 8.77 54.25
C ASN A 111 18.48 7.90 55.24
N GLY A 112 19.76 7.68 54.88
CA GLY A 112 20.85 7.33 55.80
C GLY A 112 22.13 6.85 55.10
N ARG A 113 23.09 7.76 54.83
CA ARG A 113 24.45 7.44 54.32
C ARG A 113 25.33 6.83 55.42
N ALA A 114 26.08 5.77 55.11
CA ALA A 114 27.43 5.55 55.64
C ALA A 114 28.24 4.55 54.80
N LEU A 115 29.46 4.96 54.46
CA LEU A 115 30.50 4.23 53.74
C LEU A 115 31.20 3.23 54.69
N ARG A 116 31.50 1.99 54.25
CA ARG A 116 32.73 1.28 54.67
C ARG A 116 33.05 0.06 53.81
N ARG A 117 34.27 0.09 53.28
CA ARG A 117 35.01 -0.95 52.56
C ARG A 117 35.71 -1.84 53.61
N SER A 118 35.61 -3.17 53.53
CA SER A 118 36.72 -4.09 53.84
C SER A 118 36.37 -5.57 53.67
N VAL A 119 37.25 -6.19 52.90
CA VAL A 119 37.61 -7.60 52.72
C VAL A 119 37.57 -8.41 54.01
N SER A 120 36.92 -9.59 54.00
CA SER A 120 37.59 -10.84 54.39
C SER A 120 36.81 -12.11 54.03
N THR A 121 37.61 -13.09 53.65
CA THR A 121 37.38 -14.46 53.20
C THR A 121 36.44 -15.30 54.06
N LYS A 122 35.48 -15.99 53.43
CA LYS A 122 34.96 -17.29 53.91
C LYS A 122 34.71 -18.26 52.75
N LYS A 123 35.31 -19.44 52.89
CA LYS A 123 35.20 -20.62 52.03
C LYS A 123 33.72 -20.97 51.78
N ALA A 124 33.31 -21.04 50.51
CA ALA A 124 32.04 -21.64 50.13
C ALA A 124 32.21 -23.16 50.05
N GLN A 125 31.44 -23.88 50.86
CA GLN A 125 31.24 -25.32 50.73
C GLN A 125 30.63 -25.63 49.37
N VAL A 126 31.25 -26.54 48.63
CA VAL A 126 30.64 -27.19 47.47
C VAL A 126 29.48 -28.02 48.00
N LYS A 127 28.26 -27.50 47.83
CA LYS A 127 27.03 -28.26 47.99
C LYS A 127 26.83 -28.99 46.67
N SER A 128 27.00 -30.30 46.68
CA SER A 128 26.56 -31.18 45.59
C SER A 128 25.06 -30.93 45.41
N GLU A 129 24.69 -30.32 44.28
CA GLU A 129 23.32 -30.38 43.79
C GLU A 129 23.02 -31.83 43.45
N ALA A 130 22.05 -32.40 44.15
CA ALA A 130 21.45 -33.66 43.75
C ALA A 130 20.72 -33.44 42.39
N PRO A 131 20.77 -34.42 41.47
CA PRO A 131 20.09 -34.28 40.19
C PRO A 131 18.58 -34.17 40.42
N VAL A 132 17.97 -33.14 39.85
CA VAL A 132 16.50 -33.05 39.73
C VAL A 132 16.02 -34.29 38.98
N PRO A 133 15.01 -35.04 39.47
CA PRO A 133 14.58 -36.28 38.84
C PRO A 133 14.02 -36.02 37.43
N THR A 134 14.59 -36.73 36.47
CA THR A 134 14.39 -36.66 35.01
C THR A 134 13.03 -37.17 34.51
N ALA A 135 11.94 -37.03 35.29
CA ALA A 135 10.69 -37.73 35.03
C ALA A 135 9.56 -36.87 34.41
N LEU A 136 9.70 -35.54 34.36
CA LEU A 136 8.64 -34.67 33.80
C LEU A 136 8.77 -34.40 32.29
N SER A 137 9.90 -34.78 31.66
CA SER A 137 10.15 -34.55 30.23
C SER A 137 9.55 -35.60 29.30
N GLU A 138 9.04 -36.73 29.81
CA GLU A 138 8.44 -37.79 28.98
C GLU A 138 6.95 -37.52 28.66
N SER A 139 6.24 -36.71 29.45
CA SER A 139 4.79 -36.50 29.26
C SER A 139 4.43 -35.45 28.22
N ILE A 140 5.30 -34.48 27.96
CA ILE A 140 5.07 -33.41 26.97
C ILE A 140 6.19 -33.48 25.92
N PRO A 141 5.92 -34.02 24.72
CA PRO A 141 6.92 -34.05 23.67
C PRO A 141 7.28 -32.62 23.24
N LYS A 142 8.45 -32.47 22.61
CA LYS A 142 8.86 -31.18 22.01
C LYS A 142 7.75 -30.70 21.05
N PHE A 143 7.20 -29.53 21.32
CA PHE A 143 6.10 -28.94 20.53
C PHE A 143 6.50 -27.67 19.77
N TYR A 144 7.61 -27.02 20.15
CA TYR A 144 8.13 -25.82 19.52
C TYR A 144 9.26 -26.14 18.53
N PHE A 145 9.03 -25.79 17.26
CA PHE A 145 9.94 -26.07 16.13
C PHE A 145 10.10 -24.83 15.23
N PRO A 146 11.05 -23.91 15.54
CA PRO A 146 11.23 -22.67 14.79
C PRO A 146 11.47 -22.87 13.28
N ARG A 147 12.19 -23.94 12.93
CA ARG A 147 12.60 -24.27 11.56
C ARG A 147 11.74 -25.37 10.93
N GLY A 148 10.51 -25.51 11.39
CA GLY A 148 9.58 -26.54 10.94
C GLY A 148 9.77 -27.86 11.69
N ARG A 149 8.74 -28.71 11.66
CA ARG A 149 8.79 -30.04 12.27
C ARG A 149 9.65 -30.97 11.39
N PRO A 150 10.69 -31.64 11.94
CA PRO A 150 11.49 -32.60 11.18
C PRO A 150 10.59 -33.70 10.61
N LYS A 151 10.67 -33.92 9.28
CA LYS A 151 9.98 -35.04 8.64
C LYS A 151 10.75 -36.33 8.93
N ALA A 152 10.04 -37.38 9.34
CA ALA A 152 10.64 -38.71 9.45
C ALA A 152 11.02 -39.21 8.04
N ASN A 153 12.22 -39.79 7.90
CA ASN A 153 12.67 -40.51 6.70
C ASN A 153 12.88 -39.69 5.41
N LEU A 154 13.32 -38.42 5.50
CA LEU A 154 13.81 -37.68 4.34
C LEU A 154 15.04 -38.39 3.71
N ASN A 155 14.89 -38.87 2.47
CA ASN A 155 16.00 -39.48 1.72
C ASN A 155 16.95 -38.40 1.16
N ILE A 156 17.77 -37.83 2.05
CA ILE A 156 18.74 -36.78 1.70
C ILE A 156 19.68 -37.28 0.60
N ASP A 157 20.21 -38.49 0.71
CA ASP A 157 21.18 -39.01 -0.25
C ASP A 157 20.57 -39.24 -1.64
N GLY A 158 19.29 -39.65 -1.70
CA GLY A 158 18.55 -39.73 -2.96
C GLY A 158 18.36 -38.36 -3.63
N LEU A 159 18.05 -37.32 -2.86
CA LEU A 159 17.94 -35.94 -3.37
C LEU A 159 19.31 -35.43 -3.86
N ILE A 160 20.38 -35.68 -3.10
CA ILE A 160 21.73 -35.28 -3.50
C ILE A 160 22.16 -36.01 -4.79
N ALA A 161 21.90 -37.32 -4.91
CA ALA A 161 22.23 -38.06 -6.13
C ALA A 161 21.48 -37.52 -7.37
N LYS A 162 20.22 -37.07 -7.20
CA LYS A 162 19.47 -36.40 -8.27
C LYS A 162 20.12 -35.08 -8.68
N ILE A 163 20.60 -34.30 -7.72
CA ILE A 163 21.31 -33.03 -7.96
C ILE A 163 22.63 -33.30 -8.69
N GLU A 164 23.46 -34.22 -8.21
CA GLU A 164 24.75 -34.58 -8.84
C GLU A 164 24.55 -35.04 -10.30
N LYS A 165 23.51 -35.83 -10.58
CA LYS A 165 23.14 -36.24 -11.94
C LYS A 165 22.73 -35.07 -12.86
N ILE A 166 22.14 -34.01 -12.30
CA ILE A 166 21.84 -32.80 -13.07
C ILE A 166 23.12 -32.01 -13.33
N PHE A 167 23.98 -31.83 -12.32
CA PHE A 167 25.25 -31.14 -12.47
C PHE A 167 26.22 -31.83 -13.45
N SER A 168 26.19 -33.17 -13.54
CA SER A 168 27.02 -33.91 -14.50
C SER A 168 26.67 -33.63 -15.98
N GLN A 169 25.54 -32.98 -16.25
CA GLN A 169 25.13 -32.57 -17.59
C GLN A 169 25.67 -31.18 -17.97
N PHE A 170 26.16 -30.41 -16.99
CA PHE A 170 26.67 -29.07 -17.21
C PHE A 170 28.17 -29.08 -17.52
N PRO A 171 28.66 -28.13 -18.35
CA PRO A 171 30.09 -27.99 -18.61
C PRO A 171 30.89 -27.84 -17.31
N ASN A 172 31.90 -28.70 -17.13
CA ASN A 172 32.77 -28.73 -15.93
C ASN A 172 32.01 -28.92 -14.59
N GLU A 173 30.80 -29.48 -14.61
CA GLU A 173 29.94 -29.64 -13.44
C GLU A 173 29.68 -28.32 -12.70
N ARG A 174 29.53 -27.24 -13.48
CA ARG A 174 29.25 -25.88 -13.03
C ARG A 174 27.96 -25.39 -13.64
N ALA A 175 27.04 -24.93 -12.79
CA ALA A 175 25.77 -24.34 -13.21
C ALA A 175 25.89 -22.81 -13.25
N THR A 176 25.47 -22.19 -14.35
CA THR A 176 25.21 -20.74 -14.42
C THR A 176 23.78 -20.44 -13.97
N ILE A 177 23.39 -19.18 -13.86
CA ILE A 177 22.00 -18.81 -13.49
C ILE A 177 20.95 -19.40 -14.45
N GLU A 178 21.30 -19.57 -15.73
CA GLU A 178 20.41 -20.15 -16.76
C GLU A 178 20.13 -21.65 -16.50
N ASP A 179 21.10 -22.37 -15.95
CA ASP A 179 20.97 -23.79 -15.60
C ASP A 179 20.15 -24.03 -14.34
N MET A 180 20.02 -23.01 -13.48
CA MET A 180 19.48 -23.16 -12.12
C MET A 180 18.00 -23.51 -12.07
N GLY A 181 17.24 -23.31 -13.16
CA GLY A 181 15.87 -23.83 -13.25
C GLY A 181 15.82 -25.36 -13.14
N LYS A 182 16.74 -26.07 -13.81
CA LYS A 182 16.87 -27.54 -13.71
C LYS A 182 17.29 -27.97 -12.30
N VAL A 183 18.19 -27.20 -11.69
CA VAL A 183 18.67 -27.45 -10.32
C VAL A 183 17.56 -27.25 -9.29
N ALA A 184 16.72 -26.20 -9.43
CA ALA A 184 15.55 -25.97 -8.57
C ALA A 184 14.58 -27.16 -8.60
N LYS A 185 14.28 -27.70 -9.79
CA LYS A 185 13.45 -28.90 -9.95
C LYS A 185 14.10 -30.17 -9.39
N ALA A 186 15.42 -30.28 -9.45
CA ALA A 186 16.17 -31.36 -8.79
C ALA A 186 16.01 -31.30 -7.27
N CYS A 187 16.00 -30.09 -6.71
CA CYS A 187 15.81 -29.79 -5.29
C CYS A 187 14.35 -29.89 -4.81
N GLU A 188 13.40 -30.19 -5.71
CA GLU A 188 11.96 -30.17 -5.44
C GLU A 188 11.45 -28.80 -4.98
N CYS A 189 12.03 -27.73 -5.54
CA CYS A 189 11.60 -26.36 -5.33
C CYS A 189 10.85 -25.81 -6.56
N PRO A 190 9.97 -24.79 -6.38
CA PRO A 190 9.43 -24.02 -7.50
C PRO A 190 10.53 -23.41 -8.38
N LEU A 191 10.23 -23.18 -9.66
CA LEU A 191 11.22 -22.69 -10.64
C LEU A 191 11.91 -21.39 -10.19
N TYR A 192 11.13 -20.43 -9.67
CA TYR A 192 11.61 -19.11 -9.28
C TYR A 192 12.46 -19.09 -7.99
N TRP A 193 12.74 -20.27 -7.41
CA TRP A 193 13.77 -20.39 -6.37
C TRP A 193 15.19 -20.46 -6.95
N LYS A 194 15.33 -20.46 -8.29
CA LYS A 194 16.61 -20.56 -9.00
C LYS A 194 17.63 -19.50 -8.57
N ALA A 195 17.25 -18.21 -8.50
CA ALA A 195 18.15 -17.15 -8.04
C ALA A 195 18.48 -17.23 -6.54
N PRO A 196 17.51 -17.42 -5.61
CA PRO A 196 17.81 -17.72 -4.21
C PRO A 196 18.83 -18.85 -4.02
N LEU A 197 18.65 -19.97 -4.73
CA LEU A 197 19.57 -21.11 -4.70
C LEU A 197 20.96 -20.75 -5.24
N PHE A 198 21.02 -20.00 -6.34
CA PHE A 198 22.27 -19.59 -6.98
C PHE A 198 23.09 -18.66 -6.08
N ASN A 199 22.43 -17.64 -5.52
CA ASN A 199 23.06 -16.61 -4.69
C ASN A 199 23.49 -17.17 -3.33
N SER A 200 22.68 -18.03 -2.71
CA SER A 200 23.06 -18.68 -1.45
C SER A 200 24.27 -19.60 -1.62
N ALA A 201 24.42 -20.22 -2.80
CA ALA A 201 25.61 -20.98 -3.16
C ALA A 201 26.78 -20.08 -3.63
N GLY A 202 26.63 -18.76 -3.57
CA GLY A 202 27.61 -17.73 -3.93
C GLY A 202 27.96 -17.72 -5.41
N GLY A 203 26.99 -17.98 -6.28
CA GLY A 203 27.12 -17.92 -7.73
C GLY A 203 27.15 -16.50 -8.30
N ASP A 204 26.50 -15.56 -7.63
CA ASP A 204 26.54 -14.11 -7.91
C ASP A 204 27.97 -13.55 -7.95
N ARG A 205 28.84 -14.05 -7.06
CA ARG A 205 30.24 -13.63 -6.95
C ARG A 205 31.17 -14.27 -7.98
N THR A 206 30.83 -15.45 -8.48
CA THR A 206 31.71 -16.25 -9.36
C THR A 206 31.18 -16.42 -10.78
N GLY A 207 29.94 -16.03 -11.05
CA GLY A 207 29.22 -16.26 -12.32
C GLY A 207 28.70 -17.70 -12.49
N PHE A 208 29.12 -18.64 -11.63
CA PHE A 208 28.70 -20.04 -11.66
C PHE A 208 28.79 -20.68 -10.27
N VAL A 209 28.13 -21.83 -10.10
CA VAL A 209 28.21 -22.65 -8.89
C VAL A 209 28.70 -24.06 -9.25
N SER A 210 29.69 -24.59 -8.51
CA SER A 210 30.13 -25.99 -8.67
C SER A 210 29.26 -26.96 -7.89
N VAL A 211 29.16 -28.20 -8.37
CA VAL A 211 28.40 -29.27 -7.69
C VAL A 211 28.78 -29.44 -6.23
N HIS A 212 30.07 -29.43 -5.90
CA HIS A 212 30.55 -29.60 -4.53
C HIS A 212 30.06 -28.50 -3.59
N LYS A 213 30.11 -27.23 -4.04
CA LYS A 213 29.66 -26.08 -3.24
C LYS A 213 28.15 -26.13 -3.05
N PHE A 214 27.41 -26.44 -4.11
CA PHE A 214 25.95 -26.54 -4.06
C PHE A 214 25.47 -27.68 -3.16
N VAL A 215 26.01 -28.89 -3.34
CA VAL A 215 25.66 -30.07 -2.53
C VAL A 215 25.97 -29.84 -1.05
N ALA A 216 27.12 -29.23 -0.72
CA ALA A 216 27.47 -28.91 0.66
C ALA A 216 26.45 -27.94 1.30
N MET A 217 26.06 -26.89 0.58
CA MET A 217 25.04 -25.93 1.02
C MET A 217 23.68 -26.61 1.19
N TRP A 218 23.19 -27.33 0.17
CA TRP A 218 21.86 -27.94 0.18
C TRP A 218 21.73 -29.04 1.24
N ARG A 219 22.78 -29.86 1.43
CA ARG A 219 22.82 -30.88 2.48
C ARG A 219 22.70 -30.25 3.87
N LYS A 220 23.43 -29.15 4.13
CA LYS A 220 23.32 -28.40 5.39
C LYS A 220 21.91 -27.85 5.58
N MET A 221 21.31 -27.30 4.52
CA MET A 221 19.96 -26.73 4.58
C MET A 221 18.90 -27.80 4.90
N LEU A 222 18.93 -28.96 4.26
CA LEU A 222 17.99 -30.06 4.53
C LEU A 222 18.07 -30.58 5.97
N GLN A 223 19.22 -30.45 6.61
CA GLN A 223 19.41 -30.81 8.03
C GLN A 223 18.88 -29.75 8.99
N THR A 224 18.83 -28.48 8.58
CA THR A 224 18.48 -27.36 9.46
C THR A 224 17.10 -26.78 9.23
N CYS A 225 16.54 -26.90 8.03
CA CYS A 225 15.29 -26.29 7.59
C CYS A 225 14.33 -27.39 7.12
N HIS A 226 13.17 -27.50 7.77
CA HIS A 226 12.27 -28.66 7.62
C HIS A 226 10.96 -28.34 6.89
N ASP A 227 10.75 -27.08 6.53
CA ASP A 227 9.63 -26.60 5.71
C ASP A 227 10.12 -25.57 4.69
N ASP A 228 9.30 -25.27 3.68
CA ASP A 228 9.71 -24.39 2.59
C ASP A 228 9.92 -22.94 3.07
N VAL A 229 9.14 -22.48 4.05
CA VAL A 229 9.37 -21.17 4.68
C VAL A 229 10.76 -21.06 5.31
N SER A 230 11.18 -22.04 6.11
CA SER A 230 12.51 -21.99 6.73
C SER A 230 13.64 -22.14 5.72
N LYS A 231 13.43 -22.89 4.61
CA LYS A 231 14.40 -22.94 3.51
C LYS A 231 14.50 -21.59 2.80
N PHE A 232 13.37 -21.00 2.43
CA PHE A 232 13.33 -19.72 1.70
C PHE A 232 13.96 -18.59 2.52
N VAL A 233 13.60 -18.47 3.80
CA VAL A 233 14.23 -17.50 4.70
C VAL A 233 15.73 -17.75 4.83
N HIS A 234 16.17 -19.02 4.93
CA HIS A 234 17.61 -19.33 5.02
C HIS A 234 18.38 -19.02 3.73
N LEU A 235 17.72 -19.10 2.57
CA LEU A 235 18.32 -18.81 1.27
C LEU A 235 18.57 -17.31 1.07
N LEU A 236 17.63 -16.47 1.49
CA LEU A 236 17.69 -15.01 1.27
C LEU A 236 18.35 -14.25 2.42
N ALA A 237 18.22 -14.73 3.66
CA ALA A 237 18.68 -13.98 4.83
C ALA A 237 20.20 -13.77 4.85
N LYS A 238 20.61 -12.56 5.24
CA LYS A 238 22.01 -12.25 5.56
C LYS A 238 22.59 -13.23 6.59
N PRO A 239 23.90 -13.55 6.54
CA PRO A 239 24.52 -14.49 7.47
C PRO A 239 24.29 -14.11 8.94
N GLY A 240 23.73 -15.05 9.72
CA GLY A 240 23.42 -14.84 11.13
C GLY A 240 22.01 -14.31 11.41
N CYS A 241 21.28 -13.84 10.40
CA CYS A 241 19.89 -13.42 10.52
C CYS A 241 18.93 -14.61 10.37
N ASN A 242 17.77 -14.53 11.03
CA ASN A 242 16.67 -15.49 10.95
C ASN A 242 15.35 -14.85 10.49
N TYR A 243 15.49 -13.73 9.78
CA TYR A 243 14.43 -12.88 9.23
C TYR A 243 14.91 -12.30 7.90
N LEU A 244 13.99 -11.74 7.12
CA LEU A 244 14.26 -11.08 5.85
C LEU A 244 13.99 -9.58 5.96
N GLU A 245 14.93 -8.76 5.49
CA GLU A 245 14.79 -7.32 5.26
C GLU A 245 14.42 -7.05 3.79
N GLN A 246 14.07 -5.81 3.44
CA GLN A 246 13.59 -5.50 2.08
C GLN A 246 14.64 -5.82 1.02
N GLU A 247 15.91 -5.52 1.30
CA GLU A 247 17.00 -5.71 0.35
C GLU A 247 17.27 -7.19 0.06
N ASP A 248 16.90 -8.09 0.98
CA ASP A 248 17.07 -9.53 0.81
C ASP A 248 16.19 -10.10 -0.31
N PHE A 249 15.10 -9.40 -0.68
CA PHE A 249 14.21 -9.79 -1.78
C PHE A 249 14.68 -9.32 -3.15
N ILE A 250 15.57 -8.30 -3.23
CA ILE A 250 15.99 -7.70 -4.50
C ILE A 250 16.55 -8.74 -5.47
N PRO A 251 17.48 -9.64 -5.08
CA PRO A 251 18.03 -10.60 -6.03
C PRO A 251 17.01 -11.63 -6.54
N PHE A 252 16.00 -11.95 -5.72
CA PHE A 252 14.88 -12.80 -6.11
C PHE A 252 13.99 -12.09 -7.13
N LEU A 253 13.57 -10.85 -6.83
CA LEU A 253 12.68 -10.08 -7.70
C LEU A 253 13.35 -9.70 -9.03
N GLN A 254 14.65 -9.39 -9.01
CA GLN A 254 15.42 -9.16 -10.23
C GLN A 254 15.39 -10.37 -11.17
N ASP A 255 15.48 -11.58 -10.63
CA ASP A 255 15.39 -12.80 -11.42
C ASP A 255 13.98 -13.04 -11.97
N VAL A 256 12.93 -12.70 -11.21
CA VAL A 256 11.54 -12.73 -11.68
C VAL A 256 11.38 -11.83 -12.91
N VAL A 257 11.79 -10.56 -12.82
CA VAL A 257 11.78 -9.60 -13.94
C VAL A 257 12.59 -10.13 -15.13
N ASN A 258 13.76 -10.71 -14.86
CA ASN A 258 14.65 -11.20 -15.92
C ASN A 258 14.16 -12.49 -16.59
N SER A 259 13.19 -13.22 -16.04
CA SER A 259 12.85 -14.56 -16.55
C SER A 259 11.37 -14.84 -16.76
N HIS A 260 10.47 -14.09 -16.13
CA HIS A 260 9.03 -14.22 -16.39
C HIS A 260 8.66 -13.66 -17.76
N THR A 261 7.89 -14.41 -18.54
CA THR A 261 7.49 -14.03 -19.91
C THR A 261 6.59 -12.80 -19.90
N GLY A 262 5.64 -12.71 -18.97
CA GLY A 262 4.77 -11.55 -18.75
C GLY A 262 5.49 -10.27 -18.30
N LEU A 263 6.81 -10.30 -18.05
CA LEU A 263 7.63 -9.12 -17.72
C LEU A 263 8.76 -8.90 -18.74
N ALA A 264 8.75 -9.62 -19.87
CA ALA A 264 9.83 -9.55 -20.86
C ALA A 264 10.02 -8.15 -21.43
N PHE A 265 8.93 -7.39 -21.62
CA PHE A 265 8.98 -6.00 -22.10
C PHE A 265 9.68 -5.06 -21.12
N LEU A 266 9.60 -5.34 -19.81
CA LEU A 266 10.19 -4.48 -18.79
C LEU A 266 11.72 -4.53 -18.85
N LYS A 267 12.32 -5.63 -19.37
CA LYS A 267 13.77 -5.86 -19.49
C LYS A 267 14.54 -4.72 -20.16
N GLU A 268 13.88 -4.04 -21.09
CA GLU A 268 14.49 -2.98 -21.90
C GLU A 268 14.33 -1.59 -21.25
N ALA A 269 13.54 -1.49 -20.18
CA ALA A 269 13.24 -0.24 -19.47
C ALA A 269 13.85 -0.22 -18.05
N SER A 270 15.14 0.15 -17.96
CA SER A 270 15.91 0.15 -16.70
C SER A 270 15.32 1.03 -15.59
N ASP A 271 14.69 2.15 -15.97
CA ASP A 271 14.14 3.10 -14.99
C ASP A 271 12.91 2.51 -14.28
N PHE A 272 12.08 1.76 -15.02
CA PHE A 272 10.90 1.07 -14.50
C PHE A 272 11.26 -0.22 -13.75
N HIS A 273 12.40 -0.86 -14.04
CA HIS A 273 12.85 -2.06 -13.31
C HIS A 273 12.95 -1.84 -11.81
N SER A 274 13.70 -0.82 -11.43
CA SER A 274 13.96 -0.53 -10.02
C SER A 274 12.67 -0.20 -9.27
N ARG A 275 11.74 0.47 -9.96
CA ARG A 275 10.43 0.87 -9.43
C ARG A 275 9.53 -0.33 -9.24
N TYR A 276 9.40 -1.20 -10.23
CA TYR A 276 8.62 -2.43 -10.11
C TYR A 276 9.14 -3.30 -8.96
N ILE A 277 10.45 -3.53 -8.86
CA ILE A 277 11.06 -4.30 -7.77
C ILE A 277 10.75 -3.66 -6.41
N THR A 278 10.88 -2.33 -6.30
CA THR A 278 10.57 -1.59 -5.07
C THR A 278 9.11 -1.76 -4.68
N THR A 279 8.18 -1.64 -5.62
CA THR A 279 6.74 -1.77 -5.39
C THR A 279 6.38 -3.17 -4.96
N VAL A 280 6.85 -4.21 -5.66
CA VAL A 280 6.61 -5.60 -5.26
C VAL A 280 7.20 -5.87 -3.86
N ALA A 281 8.39 -5.37 -3.55
CA ALA A 281 8.96 -5.48 -2.22
C ALA A 281 8.09 -4.80 -1.15
N GLN A 282 7.57 -3.59 -1.42
CA GLN A 282 6.64 -2.93 -0.49
C GLN A 282 5.36 -3.74 -0.29
N ARG A 283 4.74 -4.25 -1.37
CA ARG A 283 3.52 -5.07 -1.30
C ARG A 283 3.76 -6.37 -0.52
N ILE A 284 4.92 -7.01 -0.67
CA ILE A 284 5.32 -8.15 0.16
C ILE A 284 5.33 -7.77 1.64
N PHE A 285 5.97 -6.66 2.01
CA PHE A 285 6.00 -6.26 3.42
C PHE A 285 4.65 -5.78 3.95
N TYR A 286 3.84 -5.14 3.11
CA TYR A 286 2.49 -4.69 3.44
C TYR A 286 1.58 -5.88 3.82
N ASN A 287 1.65 -6.95 3.04
CA ASN A 287 0.82 -8.14 3.23
C ASN A 287 1.41 -9.16 4.23
N VAL A 288 2.74 -9.26 4.33
CA VAL A 288 3.41 -10.32 5.12
C VAL A 288 3.90 -9.81 6.48
N ASN A 289 4.53 -8.62 6.56
CA ASN A 289 5.17 -8.13 7.79
C ASN A 289 4.17 -7.46 8.75
N ARG A 290 3.20 -8.23 9.23
CA ARG A 290 2.11 -7.75 10.09
C ARG A 290 2.60 -7.19 11.44
N SER A 291 3.85 -7.44 11.84
CA SER A 291 4.42 -6.85 13.04
C SER A 291 5.00 -5.44 12.85
N TRP A 292 4.99 -4.87 11.64
CA TRP A 292 5.60 -3.57 11.30
C TRP A 292 7.10 -3.44 11.62
N SER A 293 7.79 -4.57 11.83
CA SER A 293 9.17 -4.59 12.34
C SER A 293 10.22 -4.23 11.29
N GLY A 294 9.86 -4.26 10.00
CA GLY A 294 10.82 -4.24 8.90
C GLY A 294 11.54 -5.57 8.69
N ARG A 295 11.13 -6.63 9.40
CA ARG A 295 11.80 -7.94 9.41
C ARG A 295 10.79 -9.07 9.31
N ILE A 296 10.66 -9.66 8.12
CA ILE A 296 9.77 -10.81 7.89
C ILE A 296 10.35 -12.05 8.57
N SER A 297 9.64 -12.55 9.57
CA SER A 297 9.99 -13.79 10.27
C SER A 297 9.46 -15.03 9.55
N CYS A 298 10.02 -16.21 9.87
CA CYS A 298 9.42 -17.48 9.45
C CYS A 298 7.98 -17.68 9.94
N SER A 299 7.55 -17.00 11.01
CA SER A 299 6.17 -17.11 11.50
C SER A 299 5.21 -16.31 10.65
N GLU A 300 5.60 -15.11 10.23
CA GLU A 300 4.80 -14.26 9.34
C GLU A 300 4.69 -14.88 7.96
N LEU A 301 5.82 -15.33 7.39
CA LEU A 301 5.83 -15.94 6.07
C LEU A 301 5.02 -17.25 6.00
N ARG A 302 4.90 -17.99 7.12
CA ARG A 302 4.01 -19.17 7.20
C ARG A 302 2.53 -18.83 7.21
N LYS A 303 2.16 -17.62 7.64
CA LYS A 303 0.77 -17.17 7.74
C LYS A 303 0.31 -16.44 6.48
N SER A 304 1.22 -16.13 5.56
CA SER A 304 0.88 -15.49 4.29
C SER A 304 0.75 -16.49 3.14
N SER A 305 0.28 -15.98 2.01
CA SER A 305 0.14 -16.63 0.71
C SER A 305 1.37 -16.44 -0.20
N PHE A 306 2.45 -15.82 0.30
CA PHE A 306 3.56 -15.39 -0.56
C PHE A 306 4.24 -16.57 -1.29
N LEU A 307 4.60 -17.65 -0.58
CA LEU A 307 5.27 -18.79 -1.23
C LEU A 307 4.36 -19.55 -2.18
N GLN A 308 3.05 -19.52 -1.97
CA GLN A 308 2.05 -20.04 -2.88
C GLN A 308 2.07 -19.24 -4.19
N ASN A 309 2.07 -17.90 -4.10
CA ASN A 309 2.21 -17.02 -5.27
C ASN A 309 3.57 -17.20 -5.99
N VAL A 310 4.67 -17.39 -5.26
CA VAL A 310 5.98 -17.71 -5.86
C VAL A 310 5.94 -19.02 -6.66
N ALA A 311 5.15 -20.00 -6.23
CA ALA A 311 4.97 -21.25 -6.97
C ALA A 311 4.02 -21.12 -8.18
N LEU A 312 3.13 -20.12 -8.19
CA LEU A 312 2.25 -19.83 -9.32
C LEU A 312 2.94 -19.06 -10.44
N LEU A 313 4.04 -18.34 -10.17
CA LEU A 313 4.82 -17.63 -11.19
C LEU A 313 5.29 -18.50 -12.36
N GLU A 314 5.43 -19.82 -12.17
CA GLU A 314 5.80 -20.73 -13.27
C GLU A 314 4.61 -21.37 -13.99
N GLN A 315 3.40 -21.10 -13.53
CA GLN A 315 2.14 -21.63 -14.06
C GLN A 315 1.35 -20.55 -14.79
N GLU A 316 1.34 -19.33 -14.25
CA GLU A 316 0.64 -18.18 -14.81
C GLU A 316 1.56 -17.40 -15.76
N GLU A 317 1.24 -17.40 -17.06
CA GLU A 317 2.01 -16.65 -18.06
C GLU A 317 1.74 -15.15 -17.98
N ASP A 318 0.50 -14.78 -17.63
CA ASP A 318 0.08 -13.41 -17.36
C ASP A 318 0.33 -13.07 -15.88
N VAL A 319 1.31 -12.20 -15.65
CA VAL A 319 1.70 -11.79 -14.30
C VAL A 319 0.60 -10.99 -13.59
N ASN A 320 -0.34 -10.40 -14.34
CA ASN A 320 -1.43 -9.59 -13.79
C ASN A 320 -2.50 -10.44 -13.07
N GLN A 321 -2.57 -11.75 -13.37
CA GLN A 321 -3.40 -12.69 -12.61
C GLN A 321 -2.87 -12.91 -11.18
N LEU A 322 -1.60 -12.60 -10.91
CA LEU A 322 -0.99 -12.68 -9.58
C LEU A 322 -1.16 -11.35 -8.83
N THR A 323 -2.42 -11.01 -8.58
CA THR A 323 -2.85 -9.70 -8.07
C THR A 323 -2.21 -9.36 -6.72
N GLU A 324 -2.03 -10.32 -5.81
CA GLU A 324 -1.59 -10.06 -4.43
C GLU A 324 -0.19 -9.41 -4.31
N PHE A 325 0.74 -9.73 -5.23
CA PHE A 325 2.13 -9.27 -5.12
C PHE A 325 2.73 -8.81 -6.46
N PHE A 326 2.55 -9.57 -7.54
CA PHE A 326 3.40 -9.46 -8.73
C PHE A 326 2.75 -8.71 -9.90
N SER A 327 1.43 -8.47 -9.88
CA SER A 327 0.72 -7.74 -10.95
C SER A 327 1.45 -6.47 -11.39
N TYR A 328 1.70 -6.38 -12.70
CA TYR A 328 2.32 -5.22 -13.33
C TYR A 328 1.32 -4.06 -13.43
N GLU A 329 0.05 -4.35 -13.73
CA GLU A 329 -1.04 -3.34 -13.75
C GLU A 329 -1.12 -2.56 -12.44
N HIS A 330 -1.10 -3.28 -11.31
CA HIS A 330 -1.10 -2.64 -10.00
C HIS A 330 0.13 -1.75 -9.79
N PHE A 331 1.31 -2.20 -10.22
CA PHE A 331 2.52 -1.40 -10.17
C PHE A 331 2.38 -0.13 -11.02
N TYR A 332 1.84 -0.26 -12.23
CA TYR A 332 1.71 0.83 -13.19
C TYR A 332 0.83 1.95 -12.63
N VAL A 333 -0.34 1.62 -12.07
CA VAL A 333 -1.22 2.58 -11.41
C VAL A 333 -0.50 3.30 -10.27
N ILE A 334 0.17 2.57 -9.37
CA ILE A 334 0.90 3.18 -8.26
C ILE A 334 1.98 4.13 -8.77
N TYR A 335 2.70 3.74 -9.81
CA TYR A 335 3.76 4.55 -10.38
C TYR A 335 3.24 5.81 -11.06
N CYS A 336 2.18 5.73 -11.88
CA CYS A 336 1.58 6.89 -12.54
C CYS A 336 1.03 7.89 -11.52
N LYS A 337 0.30 7.42 -10.49
CA LYS A 337 -0.20 8.30 -9.42
C LYS A 337 0.93 8.99 -8.65
N PHE A 338 2.07 8.33 -8.45
CA PHE A 338 3.24 8.99 -7.86
C PHE A 338 3.83 10.04 -8.81
N TRP A 339 3.98 9.67 -10.08
CA TRP A 339 4.59 10.51 -11.11
C TRP A 339 3.81 11.81 -11.35
N GLU A 340 2.48 11.77 -11.26
CA GLU A 340 1.62 12.95 -11.31
C GLU A 340 1.91 13.97 -10.20
N LEU A 341 2.35 13.49 -9.03
CA LEU A 341 2.64 14.32 -7.86
C LEU A 341 4.08 14.83 -7.85
N ASP A 342 5.05 13.96 -8.21
CA ASP A 342 6.49 14.24 -8.27
C ASP A 342 6.87 15.05 -9.54
N THR A 343 6.44 16.31 -9.55
CA THR A 343 6.60 17.21 -10.71
C THR A 343 8.04 17.65 -10.99
N ASP A 344 8.92 17.60 -10.00
CA ASP A 344 10.35 17.89 -10.13
C ASP A 344 11.21 16.63 -10.32
N HIS A 345 10.58 15.45 -10.32
CA HIS A 345 11.18 14.15 -10.61
C HIS A 345 12.37 13.82 -9.69
N ASP A 346 12.29 14.24 -8.43
CA ASP A 346 13.33 14.01 -7.43
C ASP A 346 13.11 12.73 -6.63
N LEU A 347 12.01 12.01 -6.90
CA LEU A 347 11.59 10.74 -6.31
C LEU A 347 11.11 10.85 -4.86
N TYR A 348 10.82 12.06 -4.43
CA TYR A 348 10.14 12.39 -3.20
C TYR A 348 8.93 13.27 -3.47
N ILE A 349 7.99 13.25 -2.54
CA ILE A 349 6.85 14.19 -2.54
C ILE A 349 6.77 14.86 -1.17
N ASP A 350 6.41 16.15 -1.15
CA ASP A 350 6.15 16.89 0.07
C ASP A 350 4.64 16.90 0.42
N GLN A 351 4.28 17.59 1.51
CA GLN A 351 2.88 17.68 1.94
C GLN A 351 1.97 18.38 0.92
N ARG A 352 2.51 19.33 0.15
CA ARG A 352 1.75 20.08 -0.87
C ARG A 352 1.52 19.20 -2.09
N ASP A 353 2.51 18.40 -2.44
CA ASP A 353 2.37 17.38 -3.48
C ASP A 353 1.27 16.39 -3.10
N LEU A 354 1.36 15.80 -1.91
CA LEU A 354 0.35 14.83 -1.45
C LEU A 354 -1.05 15.44 -1.31
N ALA A 355 -1.16 16.73 -0.96
CA ALA A 355 -2.44 17.42 -0.91
C ALA A 355 -3.15 17.48 -2.26
N ARG A 356 -2.43 17.45 -3.39
CA ARG A 356 -3.03 17.44 -4.74
C ARG A 356 -3.65 16.10 -5.12
N HIS A 357 -3.34 15.02 -4.38
CA HIS A 357 -3.91 13.71 -4.63
C HIS A 357 -5.44 13.71 -4.42
N ASN A 358 -6.18 13.12 -5.36
CA ASN A 358 -7.64 13.01 -5.38
C ASN A 358 -8.33 14.32 -5.00
N ASP A 359 -7.99 15.43 -5.68
CA ASP A 359 -8.62 16.75 -5.50
C ASP A 359 -8.70 17.24 -4.04
N GLN A 360 -7.64 17.01 -3.25
CA GLN A 360 -7.58 17.37 -1.83
C GLN A 360 -8.61 16.62 -0.97
N ALA A 361 -8.94 15.38 -1.33
CA ALA A 361 -9.88 14.54 -0.57
C ALA A 361 -9.46 14.37 0.90
N ILE A 362 -8.18 14.11 1.14
CA ILE A 362 -7.64 13.90 2.50
C ILE A 362 -7.43 15.23 3.22
N SER A 363 -7.75 15.31 4.51
CA SER A 363 -7.54 16.49 5.34
C SER A 363 -6.05 16.83 5.52
N HIS A 364 -5.72 18.12 5.61
CA HIS A 364 -4.36 18.59 5.79
C HIS A 364 -3.77 18.10 7.11
N LYS A 365 -4.56 18.10 8.20
CA LYS A 365 -4.16 17.51 9.49
C LYS A 365 -3.75 16.04 9.33
N MET A 366 -4.46 15.27 8.50
CA MET A 366 -4.09 13.86 8.24
C MET A 366 -2.81 13.74 7.41
N ILE A 367 -2.63 14.60 6.40
CA ILE A 367 -1.38 14.67 5.63
C ILE A 367 -0.19 14.96 6.55
N GLU A 368 -0.29 15.92 7.46
CA GLU A 368 0.77 16.19 8.45
C GLU A 368 1.12 14.95 9.29
N ARG A 369 0.13 14.12 9.64
CA ARG A 369 0.34 12.88 10.39
C ARG A 369 1.10 11.84 9.59
N ILE A 370 0.87 11.72 8.29
CA ILE A 370 1.64 10.84 7.41
C ILE A 370 3.14 11.24 7.44
N PHE A 371 3.42 12.54 7.37
CA PHE A 371 4.79 13.08 7.40
C PHE A 371 5.42 13.15 8.80
N SER A 372 4.65 12.92 9.87
CA SER A 372 5.16 12.94 11.27
C SER A 372 6.15 11.81 11.59
N GLY A 373 6.18 10.79 10.73
CA GLY A 373 7.00 9.59 10.91
C GLY A 373 6.35 8.47 11.73
N THR A 374 5.04 8.56 11.98
CA THR A 374 4.26 7.50 12.65
C THR A 374 4.09 6.24 11.77
N VAL A 375 4.07 6.44 10.43
CA VAL A 375 3.92 5.38 9.41
C VAL A 375 5.12 5.24 8.47
N THR A 376 6.09 6.15 8.49
CA THR A 376 7.30 6.04 7.66
C THR A 376 8.36 5.14 8.31
N ARG A 377 9.00 4.30 7.49
CA ARG A 377 9.95 3.28 7.99
C ARG A 377 11.35 3.84 8.20
N ASP A 378 11.76 4.82 7.38
CA ASP A 378 13.06 5.46 7.54
C ASP A 378 12.99 6.64 8.53
N ARG A 379 13.73 6.49 9.63
CA ARG A 379 13.85 7.54 10.65
C ARG A 379 14.57 8.79 10.15
N ARG A 380 15.33 8.69 9.05
CA ARG A 380 16.07 9.81 8.44
C ARG A 380 15.11 10.81 7.77
N LEU A 381 14.07 10.31 7.10
CA LEU A 381 13.08 11.10 6.38
C LEU A 381 12.22 12.00 7.27
N ARG A 382 12.16 11.72 8.58
CA ARG A 382 11.47 12.57 9.58
C ARG A 382 12.00 14.01 9.62
N LYS A 383 13.24 14.25 9.17
CA LYS A 383 13.87 15.57 9.20
C LYS A 383 13.67 16.40 7.95
N ASP A 384 13.36 15.76 6.82
CA ASP A 384 13.38 16.41 5.51
C ASP A 384 11.98 16.78 5.02
N GLY A 385 10.91 16.37 5.73
CA GLY A 385 9.53 16.73 5.38
C GLY A 385 9.09 16.17 4.03
N ARG A 386 9.73 15.08 3.59
CA ARG A 386 9.57 14.45 2.28
C ARG A 386 9.26 12.97 2.44
N LEU A 387 8.46 12.45 1.53
CA LEU A 387 7.98 11.08 1.51
C LEU A 387 8.52 10.37 0.27
N SER A 388 9.16 9.21 0.45
CA SER A 388 9.78 8.48 -0.67
C SER A 388 8.73 7.73 -1.49
N TYR A 389 9.08 7.34 -2.73
CA TYR A 389 8.22 6.43 -3.52
C TYR A 389 7.81 5.16 -2.74
N ALA A 390 8.72 4.59 -1.95
CA ALA A 390 8.42 3.40 -1.15
C ALA A 390 7.36 3.68 -0.07
N ASP A 391 7.42 4.83 0.60
CA ASP A 391 6.39 5.25 1.55
C ASP A 391 5.07 5.57 0.84
N PHE A 392 5.12 6.11 -0.39
CA PHE A 392 3.91 6.43 -1.16
C PHE A 392 3.13 5.17 -1.55
N VAL A 393 3.83 4.08 -1.89
CA VAL A 393 3.19 2.77 -2.13
C VAL A 393 2.34 2.34 -0.92
N TRP A 394 2.85 2.53 0.30
CA TRP A 394 2.09 2.21 1.52
C TRP A 394 0.90 3.14 1.72
N PHE A 395 1.10 4.43 1.47
CA PHE A 395 0.03 5.43 1.53
C PHE A 395 -1.11 5.04 0.58
N LEU A 396 -0.83 4.87 -0.71
CA LEU A 396 -1.86 4.68 -1.73
C LEU A 396 -2.65 3.38 -1.50
N ILE A 397 -1.97 2.27 -1.19
CA ILE A 397 -2.65 1.00 -0.89
C ILE A 397 -3.53 1.13 0.37
N SER A 398 -3.07 1.89 1.38
CA SER A 398 -3.85 2.11 2.61
C SER A 398 -5.04 3.05 2.37
N GLU A 399 -4.90 4.04 1.50
CA GLU A 399 -5.94 5.00 1.16
C GLU A 399 -7.11 4.33 0.42
N GLU A 400 -6.77 3.52 -0.58
CA GLU A 400 -7.75 2.93 -1.48
C GLU A 400 -8.49 1.73 -0.86
N ASP A 401 -7.84 0.96 0.04
CA ASP A 401 -8.49 -0.11 0.80
C ASP A 401 -8.30 0.04 2.31
N LYS A 402 -9.23 0.77 2.94
CA LYS A 402 -9.31 0.98 4.39
C LYS A 402 -9.95 -0.19 5.17
N LYS A 403 -10.28 -1.29 4.51
CA LYS A 403 -10.84 -2.51 5.13
C LYS A 403 -9.75 -3.50 5.53
N THR A 404 -8.59 -3.45 4.87
CA THR A 404 -7.48 -4.36 5.23
C THR A 404 -6.91 -4.09 6.62
N ASP A 405 -6.54 -5.16 7.31
CA ASP A 405 -5.89 -5.11 8.63
C ASP A 405 -4.65 -4.20 8.68
N THR A 406 -3.88 -4.13 7.58
CA THR A 406 -2.69 -3.25 7.47
C THR A 406 -3.10 -1.80 7.33
N SER A 407 -4.10 -1.48 6.51
CA SER A 407 -4.60 -0.11 6.36
C SER A 407 -5.23 0.41 7.65
N ILE A 408 -5.99 -0.45 8.35
CA ILE A 408 -6.56 -0.09 9.66
C ILE A 408 -5.44 0.27 10.65
N GLU A 409 -4.33 -0.47 10.67
CA GLU A 409 -3.16 -0.13 11.48
C GLU A 409 -2.47 1.17 11.02
N TYR A 410 -2.38 1.41 9.71
CA TYR A 410 -1.80 2.61 9.13
C TYR A 410 -2.56 3.87 9.62
N TRP A 411 -3.87 3.90 9.42
CA TRP A 411 -4.69 5.05 9.79
C TRP A 411 -4.85 5.21 11.30
N PHE A 412 -4.93 4.12 12.05
CA PHE A 412 -4.93 4.19 13.51
C PHE A 412 -3.66 4.87 14.04
N ARG A 413 -2.48 4.51 13.53
CA ARG A 413 -1.20 5.16 13.90
C ARG A 413 -1.16 6.64 13.56
N CYS A 414 -1.86 7.05 12.51
CA CYS A 414 -1.97 8.46 12.14
C CYS A 414 -2.92 9.21 13.07
N MET A 415 -4.07 8.61 13.42
CA MET A 415 -5.07 9.24 14.28
C MET A 415 -4.69 9.26 15.76
N ASP A 416 -3.96 8.25 16.24
CA ASP A 416 -3.40 8.19 17.59
C ASP A 416 -2.25 9.20 17.70
N LEU A 417 -2.57 10.40 18.18
CA LEU A 417 -1.68 11.56 18.20
C LEU A 417 -0.58 11.38 19.26
N ASP A 418 -0.96 10.84 20.42
CA ASP A 418 -0.05 10.65 21.56
C ASP A 418 0.59 9.26 21.63
N GLY A 419 0.07 8.29 20.86
CA GLY A 419 0.61 6.94 20.75
C GLY A 419 0.26 6.04 21.94
N ASP A 420 -0.80 6.36 22.69
CA ASP A 420 -1.21 5.58 23.87
C ASP A 420 -2.01 4.30 23.53
N GLY A 421 -2.41 4.14 22.25
CA GLY A 421 -3.15 2.99 21.75
C GLY A 421 -4.67 3.12 21.82
N VAL A 422 -5.20 4.32 22.09
CA VAL A 422 -6.63 4.63 22.18
C VAL A 422 -6.93 5.93 21.45
N LEU A 423 -7.98 5.98 20.63
CA LEU A 423 -8.49 7.24 20.09
C LEU A 423 -9.42 7.91 21.11
N SER A 424 -8.93 9.00 21.68
CA SER A 424 -9.65 9.86 22.61
C SER A 424 -10.61 10.81 21.88
N MET A 425 -11.61 11.34 22.61
CA MET A 425 -12.54 12.32 22.05
C MET A 425 -11.83 13.57 21.52
N TYR A 426 -10.74 13.98 22.17
CA TYR A 426 -9.93 15.12 21.73
C TYR A 426 -9.30 14.88 20.34
N GLU A 427 -8.77 13.68 20.10
CA GLU A 427 -8.16 13.34 18.81
C GLU A 427 -9.20 13.24 17.71
N LEU A 428 -10.38 12.66 18.01
CA LEU A 428 -11.49 12.59 17.07
C LEU A 428 -11.99 13.99 16.69
N GLU A 429 -12.20 14.86 17.69
CA GLU A 429 -12.62 16.25 17.48
C GLU A 429 -11.55 17.02 16.68
N TYR A 430 -10.27 16.79 16.97
CA TYR A 430 -9.14 17.41 16.25
C TYR A 430 -9.22 17.16 14.75
N PHE A 431 -9.47 15.93 14.30
CA PHE A 431 -9.62 15.66 12.85
C PHE A 431 -10.96 16.14 12.31
N TYR A 432 -12.05 15.93 13.07
CA TYR A 432 -13.39 16.27 12.62
C TYR A 432 -13.60 17.77 12.42
N GLU A 433 -12.94 18.63 13.20
CA GLU A 433 -12.99 20.08 13.05
C GLU A 433 -12.62 20.53 11.62
N GLU A 434 -11.60 19.90 11.01
CA GLU A 434 -11.22 20.23 9.63
C GLU A 434 -12.23 19.70 8.60
N GLN A 435 -12.82 18.52 8.85
CA GLN A 435 -13.89 17.99 8.01
C GLN A 435 -15.11 18.92 8.01
N CYS A 436 -15.49 19.49 9.16
CA CYS A 436 -16.57 20.48 9.22
C CYS A 436 -16.28 21.69 8.32
N VAL A 437 -15.07 22.24 8.37
CA VAL A 437 -14.66 23.38 7.52
C VAL A 437 -14.72 23.02 6.03
N LYS A 438 -14.29 21.81 5.65
CA LYS A 438 -14.39 21.33 4.26
C LYS A 438 -15.86 21.19 3.80
N LEU A 439 -16.73 20.60 4.62
CA LEU A 439 -18.16 20.47 4.34
C LEU A 439 -18.83 21.84 4.17
N GLU A 440 -18.54 22.78 5.07
CA GLU A 440 -19.06 24.15 5.00
C GLU A 440 -18.62 24.88 3.72
N THR A 441 -17.39 24.66 3.28
CA THR A 441 -16.86 25.21 2.01
C THR A 441 -17.63 24.67 0.79
N MET A 442 -18.14 23.44 0.88
CA MET A 442 -19.02 22.83 -0.11
C MET A 442 -20.51 23.20 0.08
N ALA A 443 -20.82 24.12 1.01
CA ALA A 443 -22.18 24.51 1.40
C ALA A 443 -23.04 23.35 1.95
N ILE A 444 -22.39 22.37 2.57
CA ILE A 444 -23.03 21.25 3.29
C ILE A 444 -22.94 21.54 4.78
N GLU A 445 -24.07 21.48 5.49
CA GLU A 445 -24.10 21.66 6.95
C GLU A 445 -23.52 20.41 7.63
N PRO A 446 -22.38 20.52 8.35
CA PRO A 446 -21.80 19.37 9.03
C PRO A 446 -22.64 19.00 10.25
N LEU A 447 -22.62 17.71 10.60
CA LEU A 447 -23.23 17.23 11.83
C LEU A 447 -22.44 17.75 13.04
N PRO A 448 -23.08 18.16 14.15
CA PRO A 448 -22.36 18.49 15.37
C PRO A 448 -21.49 17.32 15.85
N PHE A 449 -20.33 17.62 16.43
CA PHE A 449 -19.37 16.60 16.84
C PHE A 449 -19.97 15.60 17.82
N GLU A 450 -20.80 16.02 18.77
CA GLU A 450 -21.43 15.11 19.74
C GLU A 450 -22.34 14.07 19.07
N ASP A 451 -23.07 14.49 18.03
CA ASP A 451 -23.96 13.60 17.27
C ASP A 451 -23.15 12.65 16.38
N CYS A 452 -22.11 13.16 15.71
CA CYS A 452 -21.15 12.35 14.94
C CYS A 452 -20.47 11.29 15.83
N LEU A 453 -19.99 11.71 17.01
CA LEU A 453 -19.36 10.82 17.97
C LEU A 453 -20.30 9.70 18.43
N CYS A 454 -21.58 10.01 18.68
CA CYS A 454 -22.57 8.99 19.02
C CYS A 454 -22.73 7.97 17.89
N GLN A 455 -22.85 8.42 16.63
CA GLN A 455 -22.94 7.52 15.47
C GLN A 455 -21.68 6.65 15.33
N MET A 456 -20.49 7.23 15.50
CA MET A 456 -19.23 6.49 15.40
C MET A 456 -19.06 5.48 16.54
N LEU A 457 -19.50 5.79 17.76
CA LEU A 457 -19.50 4.84 18.88
C LEU A 457 -20.47 3.69 18.66
N ASP A 458 -21.64 3.94 18.08
CA ASP A 458 -22.60 2.90 17.71
C ASP A 458 -22.11 2.03 16.54
N LEU A 459 -21.36 2.60 15.62
CA LEU A 459 -20.72 1.89 14.50
C LEU A 459 -19.57 1.00 14.98
N VAL A 460 -18.67 1.53 15.81
CA VAL A 460 -17.47 0.81 16.27
C VAL A 460 -17.78 -0.16 17.40
N ARG A 461 -18.69 0.21 18.30
CA ARG A 461 -19.06 -0.53 19.52
C ARG A 461 -17.85 -0.98 20.35
N PRO A 462 -17.05 -0.03 20.86
CA PRO A 462 -15.81 -0.36 21.57
C PRO A 462 -16.05 -1.23 22.81
N GLU A 463 -15.10 -2.11 23.13
CA GLU A 463 -15.18 -2.98 24.32
C GLU A 463 -15.26 -2.17 25.62
N VAL A 464 -14.61 -1.00 25.65
CA VAL A 464 -14.66 -0.06 26.77
C VAL A 464 -15.26 1.26 26.29
N GLU A 465 -16.32 1.69 26.96
CA GLU A 465 -17.04 2.92 26.62
C GLU A 465 -16.11 4.14 26.59
N GLY A 466 -16.23 4.94 25.53
CA GLY A 466 -15.42 6.14 25.31
C GLY A 466 -13.94 5.89 24.96
N LYS A 467 -13.54 4.63 24.68
CA LYS A 467 -12.16 4.26 24.30
C LYS A 467 -12.16 3.41 23.05
N ILE A 468 -11.88 4.02 21.90
CA ILE A 468 -11.77 3.28 20.64
C ILE A 468 -10.34 2.78 20.47
N THR A 469 -10.14 1.46 20.50
CA THR A 469 -8.83 0.84 20.26
C THR A 469 -8.71 0.32 18.83
N LEU A 470 -7.48 0.07 18.40
CA LEU A 470 -7.21 -0.61 17.12
C LEU A 470 -7.97 -1.94 16.99
N ARG A 471 -8.11 -2.67 18.11
CA ARG A 471 -8.83 -3.95 18.13
C ARG A 471 -10.31 -3.77 17.82
N ASP A 472 -10.92 -2.71 18.36
CA ASP A 472 -12.34 -2.41 18.13
C ASP A 472 -12.58 -2.12 16.64
N LEU A 473 -11.74 -1.30 16.02
CA LEU A 473 -11.85 -0.97 14.59
C LEU A 473 -11.65 -2.18 13.68
N LYS A 474 -10.73 -3.09 14.01
CA LYS A 474 -10.59 -4.36 13.25
C LYS A 474 -11.79 -5.30 13.41
N GLN A 475 -12.48 -5.22 14.55
CA GLN A 475 -13.60 -6.09 14.88
C GLN A 475 -14.94 -5.57 14.31
N CYS A 476 -15.11 -4.25 14.18
CA CYS A 476 -16.38 -3.67 13.71
C CYS A 476 -16.66 -3.87 12.22
N LYS A 477 -15.64 -4.17 11.40
CA LYS A 477 -15.72 -4.35 9.92
C LYS A 477 -16.15 -3.11 9.12
N LEU A 478 -16.51 -2.03 9.81
CA LEU A 478 -16.90 -0.75 9.22
C LEU A 478 -15.84 0.35 9.45
N SER A 479 -14.58 -0.04 9.68
CA SER A 479 -13.46 0.89 9.95
C SER A 479 -13.25 1.90 8.82
N HIS A 480 -13.51 1.52 7.57
CA HIS A 480 -13.37 2.38 6.41
C HIS A 480 -14.31 3.60 6.49
N ILE A 481 -15.58 3.39 6.86
CA ILE A 481 -16.56 4.48 7.10
C ILE A 481 -16.11 5.38 8.24
N PHE A 482 -15.65 4.77 9.34
CA PHE A 482 -15.12 5.51 10.48
C PHE A 482 -13.97 6.45 10.04
N TYR A 483 -12.99 5.92 9.32
CA TYR A 483 -11.86 6.71 8.85
C TYR A 483 -12.25 7.81 7.87
N ASP A 484 -13.07 7.50 6.86
CA ASP A 484 -13.48 8.48 5.86
C ASP A 484 -14.25 9.64 6.52
N THR A 485 -15.09 9.37 7.51
CA THR A 485 -15.81 10.39 8.31
C THR A 485 -14.88 11.44 8.91
N PHE A 486 -13.72 11.01 9.42
CA PHE A 486 -12.79 11.92 10.12
C PHE A 486 -11.79 12.62 9.22
N PHE A 487 -11.49 12.13 8.01
CA PHE A 487 -10.43 12.74 7.21
C PHE A 487 -10.50 12.61 5.69
N ASN A 488 -11.46 11.89 5.09
CA ASN A 488 -11.60 11.80 3.64
C ASN A 488 -12.99 12.32 3.22
N ILE A 489 -13.04 13.53 2.67
CA ILE A 489 -14.31 14.20 2.34
C ILE A 489 -15.05 13.53 1.18
N GLU A 490 -14.34 13.04 0.17
CA GLU A 490 -14.94 12.46 -1.02
C GLU A 490 -15.62 11.12 -0.69
N LYS A 491 -14.85 10.21 -0.09
CA LYS A 491 -15.36 8.89 0.30
C LYS A 491 -16.44 9.01 1.41
N TYR A 492 -16.34 10.01 2.29
CA TYR A 492 -17.41 10.31 3.24
C TYR A 492 -18.74 10.66 2.53
N LEU A 493 -18.71 11.55 1.54
CA LEU A 493 -19.90 11.95 0.79
C LEU A 493 -20.49 10.78 -0.01
N ASP A 494 -19.66 9.86 -0.50
CA ASP A 494 -20.12 8.64 -1.16
C ASP A 494 -20.88 7.71 -0.20
N HIS A 495 -20.41 7.57 1.04
CA HIS A 495 -21.10 6.76 2.05
C HIS A 495 -22.44 7.38 2.46
N GLU A 496 -22.52 8.70 2.59
CA GLU A 496 -23.76 9.42 2.93
C GLU A 496 -24.84 9.31 1.84
N GLN A 497 -24.43 9.14 0.59
CA GLN A 497 -25.37 8.94 -0.54
C GLN A 497 -25.86 7.49 -0.66
N LYS A 498 -25.15 6.52 -0.08
CA LYS A 498 -25.54 5.11 -0.12
C LYS A 498 -26.70 4.84 0.83
N ASP A 499 -27.56 3.90 0.44
CA ASP A 499 -28.68 3.47 1.29
C ASP A 499 -28.10 2.79 2.56
N PRO A 500 -28.51 3.17 3.78
CA PRO A 500 -28.08 2.52 5.01
C PRO A 500 -28.25 0.99 5.01
N PHE A 501 -29.22 0.46 4.26
CA PHE A 501 -29.44 -0.98 4.11
C PHE A 501 -28.47 -1.68 3.14
N SER A 502 -27.81 -0.96 2.22
CA SER A 502 -26.81 -1.57 1.33
C SER A 502 -25.49 -1.81 2.07
N VAL A 503 -25.07 -0.86 2.91
CA VAL A 503 -23.85 -0.94 3.73
C VAL A 503 -23.86 -2.16 4.65
N VAL A 504 -25.01 -2.44 5.29
CA VAL A 504 -25.15 -3.62 6.18
C VAL A 504 -25.10 -4.93 5.39
N ARG A 505 -25.66 -4.98 4.18
CA ARG A 505 -25.62 -6.17 3.32
C ARG A 505 -24.22 -6.45 2.77
N GLU A 506 -23.48 -5.40 2.43
CA GLU A 506 -22.09 -5.50 1.99
C GLU A 506 -21.21 -6.06 3.12
N ALA A 507 -21.38 -5.58 4.35
CA ALA A 507 -20.66 -6.09 5.53
C ALA A 507 -20.95 -7.57 5.84
N GLU A 508 -22.12 -8.09 5.46
CA GLU A 508 -22.49 -9.50 5.64
C GLU A 508 -21.98 -10.43 4.52
N THR A 509 -21.55 -9.88 3.37
CA THR A 509 -21.24 -10.64 2.13
C THR A 509 -19.73 -10.72 1.82
N GLU A 510 -18.85 -10.21 2.69
CA GLU A 510 -17.38 -10.04 2.54
C GLU A 510 -16.55 -11.29 2.14
N GLY A 511 -17.14 -12.48 1.99
CA GLY A 511 -16.40 -13.72 1.77
C GLY A 511 -15.90 -13.99 0.34
N GLN A 512 -16.33 -13.21 -0.66
CA GLN A 512 -16.13 -13.57 -2.08
C GLN A 512 -15.89 -12.40 -3.06
N GLU A 513 -15.73 -11.17 -2.56
CA GLU A 513 -15.51 -10.01 -3.41
C GLU A 513 -14.03 -9.73 -3.65
N ILE A 514 -13.72 -9.26 -4.87
CA ILE A 514 -12.45 -8.62 -5.23
C ILE A 514 -12.21 -7.46 -4.25
N SER A 515 -10.98 -7.30 -3.77
CA SER A 515 -10.64 -6.24 -2.81
C SER A 515 -10.87 -4.85 -3.39
N ASP A 516 -11.09 -3.84 -2.53
CA ASP A 516 -11.30 -2.46 -3.01
C ASP A 516 -10.06 -1.95 -3.75
N TRP A 517 -8.84 -2.34 -3.30
CA TRP A 517 -7.59 -2.07 -4.00
C TRP A 517 -7.56 -2.68 -5.40
N GLU A 518 -7.96 -3.94 -5.56
CA GLU A 518 -7.95 -4.62 -6.86
C GLU A 518 -8.98 -4.00 -7.83
N LYS A 519 -10.17 -3.62 -7.33
CA LYS A 519 -11.17 -2.90 -8.12
C LYS A 519 -10.61 -1.55 -8.60
N TYR A 520 -10.07 -0.74 -7.68
CA TYR A 520 -9.45 0.55 -7.99
C TYR A 520 -8.32 0.41 -9.01
N ALA A 521 -7.39 -0.52 -8.78
CA ALA A 521 -6.25 -0.69 -9.66
C ALA A 521 -6.65 -1.15 -11.08
N ALA A 522 -7.67 -1.99 -11.22
CA ALA A 522 -8.19 -2.38 -12.52
C ALA A 522 -8.85 -1.20 -13.25
N GLU A 523 -9.70 -0.44 -12.56
CA GLU A 523 -10.41 0.73 -13.13
C GLU A 523 -9.43 1.83 -13.55
N GLU A 524 -8.48 2.20 -12.70
CA GLU A 524 -7.47 3.21 -13.01
C GLU A 524 -6.53 2.79 -14.13
N TYR A 525 -6.17 1.50 -14.18
CA TYR A 525 -5.34 0.99 -15.27
C TYR A 525 -6.07 1.11 -16.62
N ASP A 526 -7.35 0.74 -16.67
CA ASP A 526 -8.17 0.88 -17.88
C ASP A 526 -8.28 2.34 -18.34
N ILE A 527 -8.41 3.29 -17.38
CA ILE A 527 -8.43 4.73 -17.66
C ILE A 527 -7.09 5.18 -18.24
N LEU A 528 -5.97 4.84 -17.60
CA LEU A 528 -4.62 5.23 -18.06
C LEU A 528 -4.33 4.71 -19.47
N VAL A 529 -4.66 3.46 -19.76
CA VAL A 529 -4.51 2.86 -21.10
C VAL A 529 -5.41 3.57 -22.12
N ALA A 530 -6.65 3.90 -21.74
CA ALA A 530 -7.55 4.66 -22.62
C ALA A 530 -7.00 6.06 -22.93
N GLU A 531 -6.43 6.75 -21.94
CA GLU A 531 -5.84 8.08 -22.12
C GLU A 531 -4.62 8.07 -23.04
N GLU A 532 -3.74 7.07 -22.92
CA GLU A 532 -2.61 6.86 -23.84
C GLU A 532 -3.09 6.64 -25.29
N THR A 533 -4.06 5.75 -25.50
CA THR A 533 -4.56 5.46 -26.86
C THR A 533 -5.26 6.66 -27.50
N THR A 534 -5.90 7.52 -26.71
CA THR A 534 -6.46 8.77 -27.24
C THR A 534 -5.35 9.77 -27.58
N THR A 535 -4.35 9.92 -26.71
CA THR A 535 -3.20 10.81 -26.94
C THR A 535 -2.45 10.44 -28.20
N ASP A 536 -2.22 9.14 -28.44
CA ASP A 536 -1.59 8.65 -29.68
C ASP A 536 -2.46 8.91 -30.91
N GLN A 537 -3.78 8.74 -30.84
CA GLN A 537 -4.69 9.07 -31.95
C GLN A 537 -4.73 10.58 -32.25
N TYR A 538 -4.59 11.43 -31.24
CA TYR A 538 -4.46 12.87 -31.42
C TYR A 538 -3.11 13.20 -32.06
N ASN A 539 -2.00 12.65 -31.56
CA ASN A 539 -0.67 12.83 -32.13
C ASN A 539 -0.61 12.35 -33.60
N ASP A 540 -1.18 11.19 -33.93
CA ASP A 540 -1.29 10.69 -35.32
C ASP A 540 -2.17 11.58 -36.21
N ARG A 541 -3.21 12.22 -35.66
CA ARG A 541 -4.03 13.21 -36.40
C ARG A 541 -3.27 14.51 -36.63
N TYR A 542 -2.48 14.96 -35.65
CA TYR A 542 -1.64 16.15 -35.77
C TYR A 542 -0.47 15.91 -36.73
N ASP A 543 0.15 14.73 -36.71
CA ASP A 543 1.20 14.33 -37.65
C ASP A 543 0.66 14.11 -39.06
N ASN A 544 -0.56 13.58 -39.21
CA ASN A 544 -1.22 13.54 -40.53
C ASN A 544 -1.63 14.93 -41.04
N ALA A 545 -2.00 15.86 -40.14
CA ALA A 545 -2.28 17.24 -40.52
C ALA A 545 -0.99 18.00 -40.89
N LEU A 546 0.10 17.77 -40.15
CA LEU A 546 1.42 18.34 -40.41
C LEU A 546 2.08 17.74 -41.65
N SER A 547 1.89 16.45 -41.94
CA SER A 547 2.39 15.82 -43.17
C SER A 547 1.69 16.37 -44.42
N HIS A 548 0.39 16.65 -44.32
CA HIS A 548 -0.36 17.36 -45.36
C HIS A 548 0.16 18.79 -45.61
N ILE A 549 0.54 19.52 -44.55
CA ILE A 549 1.12 20.87 -44.67
C ILE A 549 2.58 20.83 -45.17
N SER A 550 3.37 19.85 -44.72
CA SER A 550 4.78 19.69 -45.12
C SER A 550 4.92 19.28 -46.60
N SER A 551 3.94 18.54 -47.12
CA SER A 551 3.88 18.17 -48.55
C SER A 551 3.53 19.35 -49.48
N GLU A 552 2.90 20.42 -48.97
CA GLU A 552 2.68 21.67 -49.73
C GLU A 552 3.87 22.64 -49.67
N LEU A 553 4.71 22.56 -48.64
CA LEU A 553 5.84 23.48 -48.41
C LEU A 553 7.24 22.91 -48.70
N GLY A 554 7.34 21.64 -49.09
CA GLY A 554 8.60 21.03 -49.55
C GLY A 554 9.69 20.95 -48.48
N LEU A 555 9.32 20.91 -47.20
CA LEU A 555 10.25 20.74 -46.08
C LEU A 555 10.19 19.29 -45.60
N ARG A 556 11.35 18.64 -45.48
CA ARG A 556 11.48 17.34 -44.81
C ARG A 556 11.64 17.61 -43.33
N THR A 557 10.73 17.09 -42.53
CA THR A 557 10.80 17.08 -41.07
C THR A 557 11.28 15.70 -40.64
N GLU A 558 12.33 15.65 -39.81
CA GLU A 558 12.74 14.41 -39.13
C GLU A 558 11.68 14.06 -38.09
N GLU A 559 11.20 12.82 -38.13
CA GLU A 559 10.23 12.25 -37.20
C GLU A 559 10.80 12.24 -35.77
N ARG A 560 10.03 12.77 -34.80
CA ARG A 560 10.29 12.59 -33.37
C ARG A 560 9.05 12.00 -32.73
N HIS A 561 9.17 10.78 -32.23
CA HIS A 561 8.15 10.13 -31.43
C HIS A 561 8.06 10.76 -30.04
N PHE A 562 6.85 10.80 -29.47
CA PHE A 562 6.51 11.46 -28.20
C PHE A 562 7.12 10.79 -26.95
N PHE A 563 7.84 9.67 -27.12
CA PHE A 563 8.66 9.03 -26.10
C PHE A 563 10.10 8.86 -26.62
N GLU A 564 10.89 9.93 -26.55
CA GLU A 564 12.36 9.81 -26.50
C GLU A 564 12.86 10.22 -25.12
N ILE A 565 13.49 9.26 -24.47
CA ILE A 565 14.15 9.33 -23.17
C ILE A 565 15.25 10.42 -23.21
N PRO A 566 15.26 11.40 -22.31
CA PRO A 566 16.38 12.33 -22.22
C PRO A 566 17.63 11.59 -21.73
N ASN A 567 18.63 11.45 -22.59
CA ASN A 567 19.96 11.00 -22.18
C ASN A 567 20.67 12.16 -21.45
N PRO A 568 21.00 12.06 -20.14
CA PRO A 568 21.73 13.12 -19.47
C PRO A 568 23.23 12.91 -19.66
N HIS A 569 23.79 13.55 -20.68
CA HIS A 569 25.18 13.99 -20.61
C HIS A 569 25.26 15.17 -19.62
N CYS A 570 25.39 14.86 -18.33
CA CYS A 570 25.93 15.79 -17.36
C CYS A 570 27.27 15.22 -16.87
N ASN A 571 28.35 15.82 -17.36
CA ASN A 571 29.64 15.78 -16.69
C ASN A 571 29.43 16.25 -15.24
N LEU A 572 29.49 15.32 -14.30
CA LEU A 572 29.85 15.62 -12.93
C LEU A 572 31.29 15.14 -12.79
N ASP A 573 32.20 16.12 -12.77
CA ASP A 573 33.56 15.93 -12.31
C ASP A 573 33.49 15.36 -10.89
N LEU A 574 33.88 14.09 -10.77
CA LEU A 574 34.13 13.44 -9.48
C LEU A 574 35.51 13.92 -9.02
N ASP A 575 35.51 14.97 -8.21
CA ASP A 575 36.65 15.25 -7.35
C ASP A 575 36.75 14.12 -6.31
N GLU A 576 37.82 13.34 -6.45
CA GLU A 576 38.32 12.40 -5.45
C GLU A 576 38.67 13.19 -4.18
N ASP A 577 37.90 13.02 -3.11
CA ASP A 577 38.36 13.30 -1.76
C ASP A 577 38.55 11.99 -1.00
N ASP A 578 39.83 11.70 -0.77
CA ASP A 578 40.36 10.77 0.20
C ASP A 578 39.77 11.01 1.61
N PHE A 579 39.55 9.93 2.36
CA PHE A 579 40.26 9.59 3.61
C PHE A 579 39.40 8.70 4.53
N GLU A 580 40.10 7.68 5.08
CA GLU A 580 39.95 7.05 6.42
C GLU A 580 38.61 7.03 7.16
#